data_AF-A0A2X2W8Q0-F1
#
_entry.id   AF-A0A2X2W8Q0-F1
#
_cell.length_a   1.000
_cell.length_b   1.000
_cell.length_c   1.000
_cell.angle_alpha   90.00
_cell.angle_beta   90.00
_cell.angle_gamma   90.00
#
_symmetry.space_group_name_H-M   'P 1'
#
loop_
_entity.id
_entity.type
_entity.pdbx_description
1 polymer ?
#
loop_
_entity_poly.entity_id
_entity_poly.type
_entity_poly.pdbx_seq_one_letter_code
_entity_poly.pdbx_strand_id
1 'polypeptide(L)' 'MLTRADLVQWGVKRNAQPEWMHIADTANVEHLSKLLPGSQLIFQFDGMRLDLSVPQEYLQRDPRGRYRLSGGMTD' A
#
# COMPACT_ATOMS: atom_id res chain seq x y z
N MET A 1 6.59 10.16 -3.05
CA MET A 1 5.15 10.43 -3.07
C MET A 1 4.46 9.11 -3.31
N LEU A 2 3.43 8.75 -2.55
CA LEU A 2 2.77 7.46 -2.71
C LEU A 2 1.71 7.54 -3.80
N THR A 3 1.86 6.77 -4.86
CA THR A 3 0.93 6.74 -5.98
C THR A 3 -0.02 5.56 -5.91
N ARG A 4 -1.09 5.61 -6.71
CA ARG A 4 -1.98 4.46 -6.91
C ARG A 4 -1.21 3.24 -7.42
N ALA A 5 -0.29 3.44 -8.38
CA ALA A 5 0.51 2.37 -8.94
C ALA A 5 1.32 1.62 -7.87
N ASP A 6 1.94 2.34 -6.93
CA ASP A 6 2.71 1.76 -5.82
C ASP A 6 1.83 0.86 -4.95
N LEU A 7 0.65 1.33 -4.57
CA LEU A 7 -0.30 0.59 -3.75
C LEU A 7 -0.84 -0.65 -4.46
N VAL A 8 -1.14 -0.56 -5.76
CA VAL A 8 -1.53 -1.71 -6.57
C VAL A 8 -0.40 -2.73 -6.65
N GLN A 9 0.85 -2.26 -6.84
CA GLN A 9 2.04 -3.12 -6.85
C GLN A 9 2.24 -3.83 -5.50
N TRP A 10 1.90 -3.19 -4.39
CA TRP A 10 1.97 -3.77 -3.05
C TRP A 10 0.80 -4.70 -2.70
N GLY A 11 -0.16 -4.87 -3.62
CA GLY A 11 -1.22 -5.87 -3.49
C GLY A 11 -2.62 -5.31 -3.28
N VAL A 12 -2.83 -3.98 -3.34
CA VAL A 12 -4.19 -3.43 -3.39
C VAL A 12 -4.84 -3.81 -4.73
N LYS A 13 -6.12 -4.19 -4.71
CA LYS A 13 -6.88 -4.51 -5.92
C LYS A 13 -7.07 -3.25 -6.77
N ARG A 14 -6.94 -3.36 -8.09
CA ARG A 14 -7.27 -2.25 -9.01
C ARG A 14 -8.75 -1.84 -8.92
N ASN A 15 -9.62 -2.78 -8.57
CA ASN A 15 -11.07 -2.61 -8.44
C ASN A 15 -11.52 -2.65 -6.97
N ALA A 16 -10.69 -2.15 -6.04
CA ALA A 16 -10.99 -2.18 -4.60
C ALA A 16 -12.29 -1.43 -4.24
N GLN A 17 -12.50 -0.25 -4.85
CA GLN A 17 -13.73 0.55 -4.74
C GLN A 17 -13.93 1.41 -6.02
N PRO A 18 -15.14 1.91 -6.30
CA PRO A 18 -15.42 2.76 -7.46
C PRO A 18 -14.51 4.00 -7.53
N GLU A 19 -14.40 4.76 -6.44
CA GLU A 19 -13.60 5.98 -6.35
C GLU A 19 -12.11 5.69 -6.58
N TRP A 20 -11.64 4.54 -6.09
CA TRP A 20 -10.28 4.03 -6.32
C TRP A 20 -10.00 3.63 -7.78
N MET A 21 -11.03 3.25 -8.53
CA MET A 21 -10.89 2.93 -9.96
C MET A 21 -10.76 4.19 -10.83
N HIS A 22 -11.30 5.32 -10.37
CA HIS A 22 -11.32 6.57 -11.13
C HIS A 22 -10.05 7.39 -11.02
N ILE A 23 -9.17 7.08 -10.06
CA ILE A 23 -7.88 7.75 -9.92
C ILE A 23 -6.84 7.19 -10.90
N ALA A 24 -6.03 8.07 -11.47
CA ALA A 24 -4.94 7.68 -12.37
C ALA A 24 -3.83 6.94 -11.62
N ASP A 25 -3.09 6.07 -12.31
CA ASP A 25 -1.96 5.33 -11.72
C ASP A 25 -0.87 6.24 -11.15
N THR A 26 -0.66 7.40 -11.76
CA THR A 26 0.29 8.43 -11.32
C THR A 26 -0.28 9.40 -10.29
N ALA A 27 -1.57 9.27 -9.94
CA ALA A 27 -2.19 10.15 -8.97
C ALA A 27 -1.61 9.92 -7.58
N ASN A 28 -1.32 11.01 -6.89
CA ASN A 28 -0.86 10.97 -5.51
C ASN A 28 -2.01 10.64 -4.57
N VAL A 29 -1.74 9.74 -3.62
CA VAL A 29 -2.71 9.30 -2.63
C VAL A 29 -2.47 10.05 -1.32
N GLU A 30 -3.18 11.16 -1.13
CA GLU A 30 -3.07 12.00 0.06
C GLU A 30 -3.95 11.52 1.22
N HIS A 31 -5.13 10.98 0.90
CA HIS A 31 -6.09 10.52 1.89
C HIS A 31 -6.54 9.09 1.60
N LEU A 32 -5.65 8.14 1.88
CA LEU A 32 -5.92 6.72 1.63
C LEU A 32 -7.23 6.24 2.28
N SER A 33 -7.54 6.69 3.49
CA SER A 33 -8.77 6.31 4.21
C SER A 33 -10.06 6.80 3.56
N LYS A 34 -10.02 7.84 2.72
CA LYS A 34 -11.19 8.30 1.93
C LYS A 34 -11.43 7.42 0.72
N LEU A 35 -10.36 6.89 0.13
CA LEU A 35 -10.42 6.04 -1.07
C LEU A 35 -10.64 4.57 -0.72
N LEU A 36 -10.11 4.13 0.41
CA LEU A 36 -10.19 2.78 0.95
C LEU A 36 -10.51 2.87 2.47
N PRO A 37 -11.81 2.94 2.83
CA PRO A 37 -12.25 3.09 4.21
C PRO A 37 -11.62 2.08 5.16
N GLY A 38 -11.12 2.54 6.31
CA GLY A 38 -10.42 1.70 7.30
C GLY A 38 -8.92 1.54 7.05
N SER A 39 -8.39 2.03 5.92
CA SER A 39 -6.95 2.05 5.67
C SER A 39 -6.24 3.15 6.47
N GLN A 40 -4.98 2.91 6.81
CA GLN A 40 -4.15 3.84 7.59
C GLN A 40 -2.76 3.98 6.97
N LEU A 41 -2.21 5.19 7.05
CA LEU A 41 -0.86 5.52 6.60
C LEU A 41 -0.16 6.29 7.72
N ILE A 42 0.84 5.67 8.34
CA ILE A 42 1.53 6.18 9.51
C ILE A 42 3.00 6.31 9.18
N PHE A 43 3.53 7.53 9.26
CA PHE A 43 4.96 7.76 9.10
C PHE A 43 5.63 7.83 10.48
N GLN A 44 6.60 6.95 10.71
CA GLN A 44 7.44 6.92 11.90
C GLN A 44 8.78 7.58 11.57
N PHE A 45 8.98 8.78 12.11
CA PHE A 45 10.19 9.58 11.84
C PHE A 45 11.45 8.95 12.41
N ASP A 46 11.38 8.37 13.61
CA ASP A 46 12.54 7.83 14.33
C ASP A 46 13.27 6.70 13.57
N GLY A 47 12.54 5.96 12.73
CA GLY A 47 13.08 4.87 11.91
C GLY A 47 12.97 5.10 10.40
N MET A 48 12.55 6.29 9.96
CA MET A 48 12.20 6.58 8.56
C MET A 48 11.33 5.49 7.92
N ARG A 49 10.30 5.06 8.66
CA ARG A 49 9.45 3.92 8.28
C ARG A 49 8.04 4.39 7.97
N LEU A 50 7.50 3.91 6.86
CA LEU A 50 6.10 4.08 6.50
C LEU A 50 5.34 2.80 6.81
N ASP A 51 4.43 2.85 7.78
CA ASP A 51 3.50 1.75 8.04
C ASP A 51 2.18 2.00 7.31
N LEU A 52 1.81 1.02 6.50
CA LEU A 52 0.61 1.02 5.68
C LEU A 52 -0.29 -0.14 6.12
N SER A 53 -1.52 0.17 6.50
CA SER A 53 -2.56 -0.83 6.79
C SER A 53 -3.71 -0.66 5.80
N VAL A 54 -4.12 -1.75 5.17
CA VAL A 54 -5.24 -1.80 4.22
C VAL A 54 -6.12 -2.99 4.57
N PRO A 55 -7.45 -2.82 4.71
CA PRO A 55 -8.36 -3.92 4.97
C PRO A 55 -8.29 -5.04 3.93
N GLN A 56 -8.45 -6.29 4.39
CA GLN A 56 -8.25 -7.49 3.58
C GLN A 56 -9.21 -7.55 2.37
N GLU A 57 -10.40 -6.96 2.46
CA GLU A 57 -11.34 -6.88 1.35
C GLU A 57 -10.79 -6.10 0.14
N TYR A 58 -9.86 -5.19 0.36
CA TYR A 58 -9.22 -4.38 -0.69
C TYR A 58 -7.89 -4.99 -1.17
N LEU A 59 -7.37 -6.01 -0.49
CA LEU A 59 -6.13 -6.69 -0.85
C LEU A 59 -6.38 -7.88 -1.77
N GLN A 60 -5.54 -8.04 -2.78
CA GLN A 60 -5.51 -9.22 -3.64
C GLN A 60 -5.37 -10.49 -2.77
N ARG A 61 -6.00 -11.59 -3.18
CA ARG A 61 -5.99 -12.87 -2.42
C ARG A 61 -4.57 -13.43 -2.21
N ASP A 62 -3.63 -13.04 -3.06
CA ASP A 62 -2.21 -13.35 -2.96
C ASP A 62 -1.43 -12.03 -3.07
N PRO A 63 -1.29 -11.27 -1.97
CA PRO A 63 -0.52 -10.04 -1.97
C PRO A 63 0.95 -10.41 -2.19
N ARG A 64 1.39 -10.32 -3.45
CA ARG A 64 2.79 -10.61 -3.84
C ARG A 64 3.72 -9.54 -3.24
N GLY A 65 4.22 -9.81 -2.04
CA GLY A 65 5.08 -8.89 -1.31
C GLY A 65 5.82 -9.56 -0.16
N ARG A 66 6.38 -10.77 -0.36
CA ARG A 66 7.33 -11.35 0.62
C ARG A 66 8.69 -10.69 0.42
N TYR A 67 8.88 -9.49 0.96
CA TYR A 67 10.21 -8.91 1.08
C TYR A 67 10.98 -9.69 2.16
N ARG A 68 11.68 -10.74 1.73
CA ARG A 68 12.76 -11.31 2.53
C ARG A 68 13.87 -10.27 2.55
N LEU A 69 14.05 -9.60 3.69
CA LEU A 69 15.31 -8.96 4.01
C LEU A 69 16.34 -10.10 4.04
N SER A 70 17.04 -10.32 2.93
CA SER A 70 18.28 -11.09 2.93
C SER A 70 19.33 -10.24 3.64
N GLY A 71 19.23 -10.21 4.97
CA GLY A 71 20.37 -9.89 5.82
C GLY A 71 21.36 -11.04 5.65
N GLY A 72 22.49 -10.75 5.00
CA GLY A 72 23.65 -11.60 5.08
C GLY A 72 24.04 -11.75 6.54
N MET A 73 24.28 -12.99 6.95
CA MET A 73 25.03 -13.31 8.16
C MET A 73 26.00 -14.41 7.74
N THR A 74 27.25 -13.99 7.57
CA THR A 74 28.45 -14.83 7.53
C THR A 74 28.46 -15.81 8.70
N ASP A 75 28.80 -17.06 8.39
CA ASP A 75 29.56 -17.94 9.28
C ASP A 75 30.89 -18.23 8.57
#